data_AF-A0A4Z0ZRY5-F1
#
_entry.id   AF-A0A4Z0ZRY5-F1
#
_cell.length_a   1.000
_cell.length_b   1.000
_cell.length_c   1.000
_cell.angle_alpha   90.00
_cell.angle_beta   90.00
_cell.angle_gamma   90.00
#
_symmetry.space_group_name_H-M   'P 1'
#
loop_
_entity.id
_entity.type
_entity.pdbx_description
1 polymer ?
#
loop_
_entity_poly.entity_id
_entity_poly.type
_entity_poly.pdbx_seq_one_letter_code
_entity_poly.pdbx_strand_id
1 'polypeptide(L)'
;MRFRKLFTFTSHFLMILFFSNCEQLERNNVCDPNSESFKEIQISKFITKDSTPTCGKDYISTIIPYSISGSISGLTSTGLKLSLNGAITLSVDIGSSYFSFSNILNTESAYSVSVSNQPVGLICNASNSEGIVKKSDVNSISINCEPTCNPCFLFLTNSGYPPNPGSAKNFDSFCNTDGNYPGTGIYKAMVVDGVSRIASISPNVGDGQIDWIFAPNRTYSQTEGEIGTTNSTGLFTTTLLRRFSPNSKYWTGLNSNWTTNSGNTCDLWRDNSGSFSGIMGQGNSTSIADITAGWTPDPCNLSNQQLICVEQ
;
A
#
# COMPACT_ATOMS: atom_id res chain seq x y z
N MET A 1 39.97 83.23 45.35
CA MET A 1 40.48 82.72 44.05
C MET A 1 39.27 82.63 43.11
N ARG A 2 39.03 83.67 42.30
CA ARG A 2 39.45 83.82 40.88
C ARG A 2 38.85 82.72 39.97
N PHE A 3 38.15 82.99 38.85
CA PHE A 3 37.62 84.19 38.17
C PHE A 3 36.72 83.68 37.00
N ARG A 4 35.49 84.22 36.82
CA ARG A 4 34.83 84.75 35.56
C ARG A 4 35.06 84.01 34.19
N LYS A 5 34.08 83.76 33.29
CA LYS A 5 33.00 84.55 32.64
C LYS A 5 32.08 83.63 31.79
N LEU A 6 30.75 83.82 31.79
CA LEU A 6 29.88 84.29 30.67
C LEU A 6 30.13 83.71 29.25
N PHE A 7 29.10 83.11 28.61
CA PHE A 7 28.37 83.65 27.42
C PHE A 7 27.23 82.71 26.93
N THR A 8 26.36 83.31 26.13
CA THR A 8 24.98 83.01 25.73
C THR A 8 24.78 82.16 24.45
N PHE A 9 23.52 81.73 24.24
CA PHE A 9 22.76 81.66 22.96
C PHE A 9 22.72 80.36 22.09
N THR A 10 21.48 80.04 21.69
CA THR A 10 20.97 79.41 20.44
C THR A 10 21.02 77.90 20.18
N SER A 11 19.80 77.34 20.09
CA SER A 11 19.22 76.51 19.01
C SER A 11 20.13 75.46 18.35
N HIS A 12 19.81 74.17 18.55
CA HIS A 12 19.91 73.18 17.47
C HIS A 12 18.78 72.13 17.59
N PHE A 13 18.09 72.01 16.47
CA PHE A 13 17.06 71.10 16.05
C PHE A 13 17.41 69.62 16.33
N LEU A 14 16.58 68.90 17.08
CA LEU A 14 16.53 67.43 17.01
C LEU A 14 15.07 66.99 16.91
N MET A 15 14.72 66.63 15.67
CA MET A 15 13.45 66.09 15.24
C MET A 15 13.24 64.72 15.91
N ILE A 16 12.45 64.68 17.00
CA ILE A 16 11.99 63.42 17.58
C ILE A 16 10.75 63.00 16.81
N LEU A 17 10.92 61.97 15.99
CA LEU A 17 9.87 61.26 15.28
C LEU A 17 8.79 60.82 16.27
N PHE A 18 7.56 61.28 16.04
CA PHE A 18 6.36 60.68 16.61
C PHE A 18 6.29 59.22 16.12
N PHE A 19 6.65 58.27 16.97
CA PHE A 19 6.09 56.93 16.85
C PHE A 19 4.68 57.00 17.45
N SER A 20 3.72 57.27 16.56
CA SER A 20 2.33 56.89 16.76
C SER A 20 2.32 55.39 17.03
N ASN A 21 2.09 55.01 18.29
CA ASN A 21 1.58 53.70 18.61
C ASN A 21 0.24 53.57 17.86
N CYS A 22 0.28 52.86 16.73
CA CYS A 22 -0.92 52.29 16.16
C CYS A 22 -1.28 51.13 17.08
N GLU A 23 -1.95 51.42 18.20
CA GLU A 23 -2.71 50.38 18.90
C GLU A 23 -3.66 49.80 17.87
N GLN A 24 -3.49 48.51 17.60
CA GLN A 24 -4.42 47.74 16.81
C GLN A 24 -5.81 48.02 17.37
N LEU A 25 -6.70 48.60 16.55
CA LEU A 25 -8.12 48.64 16.86
C LEU A 25 -8.56 47.19 17.10
N GLU A 26 -8.55 46.77 18.36
CA GLU A 26 -9.16 45.51 18.77
C GLU A 26 -10.60 45.61 18.29
N ARG A 27 -10.99 44.72 17.37
CA ARG A 27 -12.32 44.73 16.79
C ARG A 27 -13.32 44.22 17.82
N ASN A 28 -13.58 45.02 18.85
CA ASN A 28 -14.59 44.75 19.85
C ASN A 28 -15.97 44.92 19.21
N ASN A 29 -16.44 43.86 18.55
CA ASN A 29 -17.70 43.86 17.84
C ASN A 29 -18.42 42.53 18.04
N VAL A 30 -19.75 42.59 18.11
CA VAL A 30 -20.63 41.45 18.43
C VAL A 30 -20.61 40.31 17.39
N CYS A 31 -19.87 40.47 16.28
CA CYS A 31 -19.72 39.47 15.22
C CYS A 31 -18.35 38.79 15.19
N ASP A 32 -17.43 39.15 16.07
CA ASP A 32 -16.11 38.52 16.17
C ASP A 32 -16.09 37.56 17.37
N PRO A 33 -15.94 36.24 17.15
CA PRO A 33 -15.95 35.24 18.24
C PRO A 33 -14.88 35.48 19.31
N ASN A 34 -13.80 36.19 18.98
CA ASN A 34 -12.70 36.45 19.90
C ASN A 34 -12.89 37.73 20.72
N SER A 35 -13.90 38.56 20.40
CA SER A 35 -14.16 39.82 21.10
C SER A 35 -14.87 39.62 22.45
N GLU A 36 -14.68 40.58 23.37
CA GLU A 36 -15.43 40.62 24.63
C GLU A 36 -16.92 40.85 24.39
N SER A 37 -17.26 41.75 23.46
CA SER A 37 -18.66 42.02 23.07
C SER A 37 -19.40 40.77 22.61
N PHE A 38 -18.74 39.85 21.91
CA PHE A 38 -19.35 38.57 21.53
C PHE A 38 -19.62 37.69 22.75
N LYS A 39 -18.66 37.56 23.68
CA LYS A 39 -18.81 36.74 24.89
C LYS A 39 -19.93 37.25 25.78
N GLU A 40 -20.04 38.56 25.98
CA GLU A 40 -21.09 39.18 26.78
C GLU A 40 -22.50 38.91 26.22
N ILE A 41 -22.64 38.97 24.90
CA ILE A 41 -23.92 38.73 24.23
C ILE A 41 -24.34 37.26 24.29
N GLN A 42 -23.38 36.31 24.26
CA GLN A 42 -23.69 34.89 24.44
C GLN A 42 -24.22 34.61 25.84
N ILE A 43 -23.68 35.27 26.86
CA ILE A 43 -24.15 35.15 28.26
C ILE A 43 -25.58 35.69 28.38
N SER A 44 -25.85 36.87 27.80
CA SER A 44 -27.19 37.46 27.78
C SER A 44 -28.21 36.53 27.12
N LYS A 45 -27.87 35.97 25.96
CA LYS A 45 -28.73 35.03 25.22
C LYS A 45 -29.00 33.73 25.96
N PHE A 46 -28.00 33.21 26.68
CA PHE A 46 -28.18 32.04 27.53
C PHE A 46 -29.20 32.30 28.66
N ILE A 47 -29.15 33.50 29.27
CA ILE A 47 -30.08 33.89 30.34
C ILE A 47 -31.50 34.12 29.79
N THR A 48 -31.62 34.75 28.62
CA THR A 48 -32.91 35.10 28.02
C THR A 48 -33.51 33.98 27.17
N LYS A 49 -32.78 32.88 26.96
CA LYS A 49 -33.13 31.80 26.02
C LYS A 49 -33.38 32.31 24.59
N ASP A 50 -32.69 33.37 24.20
CA ASP A 50 -32.80 33.96 22.87
C ASP A 50 -31.97 33.16 21.85
N SER A 51 -32.66 32.55 20.88
CA SER A 51 -32.07 31.76 19.80
C SER A 51 -31.84 32.53 18.50
N THR A 52 -32.01 33.86 18.51
CA THR A 52 -31.77 34.67 17.31
C THR A 52 -30.28 34.71 16.98
N PRO A 53 -29.88 34.73 15.69
CA PRO A 53 -28.48 34.92 15.31
C PRO A 53 -27.94 36.28 15.78
N THR A 54 -26.76 36.31 16.40
CA THR A 54 -26.13 37.56 16.87
C THR A 54 -25.68 38.44 15.71
N CYS A 55 -25.27 37.80 14.62
CA CYS A 55 -24.93 38.43 13.36
C CYS A 55 -25.69 37.70 12.26
N GLY A 56 -25.76 38.29 11.06
CA GLY A 56 -26.58 37.81 9.95
C GLY A 56 -26.54 36.28 9.77
N LYS A 57 -27.60 35.72 9.17
CA LYS A 57 -27.90 34.28 8.97
C LYS A 57 -26.75 33.36 8.49
N ASP A 58 -25.55 33.88 8.25
CA ASP A 58 -24.35 33.21 7.79
C ASP A 58 -23.31 32.91 8.90
N TYR A 59 -23.54 33.31 10.15
CA TYR A 59 -22.58 33.06 11.26
C TYR A 59 -22.93 31.87 12.17
N ILE A 60 -23.88 31.03 11.78
CA ILE A 60 -23.77 29.61 12.09
C ILE A 60 -22.74 29.10 11.11
N SER A 61 -21.58 28.72 11.63
CA SER A 61 -20.51 27.99 10.94
C SER A 61 -21.11 26.76 10.24
N THR A 62 -21.74 26.97 9.08
CA THR A 62 -22.20 25.91 8.19
C THR A 62 -20.98 25.52 7.39
N ILE A 63 -19.98 25.01 8.09
CA ILE A 63 -18.87 24.32 7.50
C ILE A 63 -19.50 23.08 6.90
N ILE A 64 -19.77 23.14 5.59
CA ILE A 64 -20.15 21.97 4.81
C ILE A 64 -18.83 21.29 4.48
N PRO A 65 -18.53 20.13 5.09
CA PRO A 65 -17.39 19.35 4.65
C PRO A 65 -17.73 18.67 3.33
N TYR A 66 -16.73 18.56 2.47
CA TYR A 66 -16.80 17.95 1.15
C TYR A 66 -15.96 16.68 1.13
N SER A 67 -16.38 15.76 0.28
CA SER A 67 -15.72 14.48 0.07
C SER A 67 -14.62 14.60 -0.99
N ILE A 68 -13.53 13.86 -0.78
CA ILE A 68 -12.44 13.72 -1.75
C ILE A 68 -12.45 12.29 -2.26
N SER A 69 -12.64 12.11 -3.57
CA SER A 69 -12.88 10.82 -4.18
C SER A 69 -12.33 10.72 -5.59
N GLY A 70 -12.33 9.50 -6.12
CA GLY A 70 -11.81 9.26 -7.45
C GLY A 70 -12.00 7.83 -7.93
N SER A 71 -11.67 7.60 -9.18
CA SER A 71 -11.67 6.28 -9.82
C SER A 71 -10.36 5.55 -9.58
N ILE A 72 -10.44 4.22 -9.56
CA ILE A 72 -9.30 3.31 -9.50
C ILE A 72 -9.35 2.39 -10.71
N SER A 73 -8.20 2.21 -11.37
CA SER A 73 -8.04 1.26 -12.47
C SER A 73 -6.84 0.36 -12.22
N GLY A 74 -6.93 -0.91 -12.67
CA GLY A 74 -5.83 -1.87 -12.62
C GLY A 74 -5.47 -2.44 -11.23
N LEU A 75 -6.27 -2.19 -10.20
CA LEU A 75 -6.04 -2.72 -8.85
C LEU A 75 -6.42 -4.21 -8.76
N THR A 76 -5.47 -5.08 -9.09
CA THR A 76 -5.62 -6.55 -9.07
C THR A 76 -4.88 -7.24 -7.93
N SER A 77 -4.36 -6.49 -6.96
CA SER A 77 -3.64 -7.00 -5.79
C SER A 77 -4.00 -6.24 -4.53
N THR A 78 -3.86 -6.90 -3.37
CA THR A 78 -4.16 -6.32 -2.05
C THR A 78 -3.05 -5.38 -1.56
N GLY A 79 -3.40 -4.49 -0.63
CA GLY A 79 -2.43 -3.70 0.13
C GLY A 79 -2.36 -2.22 -0.25
N LEU A 80 -3.13 -1.76 -1.25
CA LEU A 80 -3.19 -0.34 -1.59
C LEU A 80 -3.69 0.47 -0.38
N LYS A 81 -2.92 1.50 0.01
CA LYS A 81 -3.36 2.52 0.96
C LYS A 81 -3.17 3.90 0.39
N LEU A 82 -4.23 4.70 0.40
CA LEU A 82 -4.20 6.10 0.02
C LEU A 82 -4.06 6.98 1.26
N SER A 83 -3.40 8.12 1.12
CA SER A 83 -3.28 9.14 2.16
C SER A 83 -3.85 10.46 1.65
N LEU A 84 -4.67 11.11 2.48
CA LEU A 84 -5.14 12.47 2.26
C LEU A 84 -4.38 13.42 3.18
N ASN A 85 -3.69 14.39 2.58
CA ASN A 85 -2.90 15.42 3.27
C ASN A 85 -1.88 14.86 4.27
N GLY A 86 -1.41 13.63 4.07
CA GLY A 86 -0.44 12.97 4.97
C GLY A 86 -1.00 12.55 6.34
N ALA A 87 -2.28 12.82 6.63
CA ALA A 87 -2.86 12.65 7.97
C ALA A 87 -3.90 11.54 8.03
N ILE A 88 -4.74 11.42 6.99
CA ILE A 88 -5.82 10.43 6.95
C ILE A 88 -5.42 9.33 5.97
N THR A 89 -5.51 8.08 6.40
CA THR A 89 -5.22 6.93 5.54
C THR A 89 -6.48 6.14 5.25
N LEU A 90 -6.58 5.60 4.03
CA LEU A 90 -7.67 4.76 3.56
C LEU A 90 -7.08 3.49 2.95
N SER A 91 -7.43 2.34 3.52
CA SER A 91 -7.19 1.04 2.90
C SER A 91 -8.21 0.82 1.79
N VAL A 92 -7.72 0.37 0.62
CA VAL A 92 -8.56 0.07 -0.53
C VAL A 92 -8.51 -1.43 -0.81
N ASP A 93 -9.69 -2.05 -0.90
CA ASP A 93 -9.82 -3.47 -1.21
C ASP A 93 -9.48 -3.77 -2.67
N ILE A 94 -8.88 -4.93 -2.91
CA ILE A 94 -8.59 -5.46 -4.25
C ILE A 94 -9.84 -5.42 -5.15
N GLY A 95 -9.67 -5.07 -6.43
CA GLY A 95 -10.77 -5.00 -7.39
C GLY A 95 -11.67 -3.76 -7.25
N SER A 96 -11.45 -2.90 -6.25
CA SER A 96 -12.19 -1.64 -6.12
C SER A 96 -11.95 -0.75 -7.33
N SER A 97 -13.02 -0.18 -7.88
CA SER A 97 -12.98 0.79 -8.98
C SER A 97 -13.10 2.25 -8.51
N TYR A 98 -13.25 2.47 -7.20
CA TYR A 98 -13.53 3.79 -6.61
C TYR A 98 -13.02 3.87 -5.17
N PHE A 99 -12.64 5.08 -4.73
CA PHE A 99 -12.34 5.39 -3.33
C PHE A 99 -13.01 6.70 -2.91
N SER A 100 -13.22 6.89 -1.60
CA SER A 100 -13.74 8.14 -1.05
C SER A 100 -13.25 8.39 0.37
N PHE A 101 -12.76 9.60 0.62
CA PHE A 101 -12.62 10.21 1.94
C PHE A 101 -13.84 11.10 2.16
N SER A 102 -14.85 10.59 2.86
CA SER A 102 -16.16 11.24 2.94
C SER A 102 -16.21 12.39 3.96
N ASN A 103 -16.76 13.54 3.53
CA ASN A 103 -17.10 14.68 4.40
C ASN A 103 -15.94 15.13 5.30
N ILE A 104 -14.77 15.39 4.72
CA ILE A 104 -13.52 15.54 5.49
C ILE A 104 -12.83 16.90 5.33
N LEU A 105 -13.00 17.59 4.19
CA LEU A 105 -12.35 18.88 3.93
C LEU A 105 -13.36 19.98 3.66
N ASN A 106 -13.09 21.18 4.14
CA ASN A 106 -13.98 22.32 3.98
C ASN A 106 -13.66 23.10 2.71
N THR A 107 -14.54 24.01 2.30
CA THR A 107 -14.23 24.99 1.25
C THR A 107 -12.88 25.67 1.54
N GLU A 108 -12.10 25.95 0.49
CA GLU A 108 -10.76 26.56 0.54
C GLU A 108 -9.67 25.68 1.19
N SER A 109 -10.00 24.49 1.69
CA SER A 109 -8.99 23.54 2.14
C SER A 109 -8.22 22.97 0.95
N ALA A 110 -6.90 22.91 1.06
CA ALA A 110 -6.08 22.17 0.11
C ALA A 110 -6.27 20.66 0.32
N TYR A 111 -6.25 19.91 -0.77
CA TYR A 111 -6.17 18.46 -0.76
C TYR A 111 -4.94 17.99 -1.55
N SER A 112 -4.32 16.92 -1.07
CA SER A 112 -3.29 16.14 -1.75
C SER A 112 -3.52 14.68 -1.40
N VAL A 113 -3.88 13.88 -2.41
CA VAL A 113 -4.04 12.43 -2.31
C VAL A 113 -2.78 11.77 -2.83
N SER A 114 -2.18 10.91 -2.01
CA SER A 114 -0.98 10.16 -2.37
C SER A 114 -1.13 8.68 -2.10
N VAL A 115 -0.34 7.86 -2.81
CA VAL A 115 -0.25 6.43 -2.53
C VAL A 115 0.74 6.24 -1.37
N SER A 116 0.21 5.94 -0.19
CA SER A 116 1.00 5.74 1.03
C SER A 116 1.56 4.32 1.17
N ASN A 117 0.92 3.33 0.53
CA ASN A 117 1.42 1.97 0.43
C ASN A 117 1.05 1.38 -0.93
N GLN A 118 2.05 0.91 -1.67
CA GLN A 118 1.84 0.20 -2.94
C GLN A 118 1.30 -1.21 -2.66
N PRO A 119 0.29 -1.68 -3.41
CA PRO A 119 -0.10 -3.09 -3.37
C PRO A 119 1.03 -3.97 -3.93
N VAL A 120 1.04 -5.25 -3.55
CA VAL A 120 2.11 -6.17 -3.96
C VAL A 120 2.02 -6.44 -5.47
N GLY A 121 3.13 -6.28 -6.19
CA GLY A 121 3.23 -6.60 -7.62
C GLY A 121 2.54 -5.63 -8.57
N LEU A 122 2.18 -4.44 -8.08
CA LEU A 122 1.72 -3.31 -8.89
C LEU A 122 2.37 -2.00 -8.43
N ILE A 123 2.40 -1.03 -9.34
CA ILE A 123 2.71 0.37 -9.05
C ILE A 123 1.47 1.20 -9.39
N CYS A 124 0.92 1.84 -8.37
CA CYS A 124 -0.20 2.76 -8.49
C CYS A 124 0.29 4.21 -8.47
N ASN A 125 -0.18 5.00 -9.44
CA ASN A 125 0.10 6.43 -9.56
C ASN A 125 -1.21 7.23 -9.44
N ALA A 126 -1.15 8.34 -8.71
CA ALA A 126 -2.27 9.26 -8.56
C ALA A 126 -2.16 10.42 -9.56
N SER A 127 -3.28 10.81 -10.16
CA SER A 127 -3.39 11.96 -11.08
C SER A 127 -4.58 12.83 -10.69
N ASN A 128 -4.49 14.14 -10.98
CA ASN A 128 -5.41 15.17 -10.48
C ASN A 128 -5.58 15.14 -8.95
N SER A 129 -4.56 14.67 -8.25
CA SER A 129 -4.65 14.32 -6.84
C SER A 129 -4.41 15.49 -5.89
N GLU A 130 -4.15 16.68 -6.42
CA GLU A 130 -3.94 17.89 -5.64
C GLU A 130 -4.84 19.02 -6.11
N GLY A 131 -5.21 19.91 -5.18
CA GLY A 131 -6.03 21.08 -5.49
C GLY A 131 -6.63 21.73 -4.26
N ILE A 132 -7.66 22.54 -4.50
CA ILE A 132 -8.40 23.26 -3.45
C ILE A 132 -9.89 22.92 -3.60
N VAL A 133 -10.55 22.65 -2.47
CA VAL A 133 -11.99 22.35 -2.44
C VAL A 133 -12.81 23.61 -2.77
N LYS A 134 -13.65 23.54 -3.79
CA LYS A 134 -14.46 24.66 -4.31
C LYS A 134 -15.97 24.46 -4.10
N LYS A 135 -16.44 24.58 -2.85
CA LYS A 135 -17.86 24.48 -2.47
C LYS A 135 -18.60 23.24 -3.04
N SER A 136 -17.87 22.20 -3.43
CA SER A 136 -18.38 20.95 -3.99
C SER A 136 -17.41 19.80 -3.71
N ASP A 137 -17.91 18.57 -3.76
CA ASP A 137 -17.09 17.37 -3.69
C ASP A 137 -16.07 17.32 -4.84
N VAL A 138 -14.92 16.70 -4.57
CA VAL A 138 -13.89 16.42 -5.56
C VAL A 138 -13.99 14.93 -5.93
N ASN A 139 -14.19 14.65 -7.21
CA ASN A 139 -14.34 13.29 -7.73
C ASN A 139 -13.49 13.02 -8.99
N SER A 140 -12.61 13.95 -9.35
CA SER A 140 -11.79 13.93 -10.56
C SER A 140 -10.43 13.23 -10.40
N ILE A 141 -10.13 12.70 -9.22
CA ILE A 141 -8.86 12.02 -8.94
C ILE A 141 -8.88 10.67 -9.63
N SER A 142 -7.76 10.27 -10.25
CA SER A 142 -7.61 8.93 -10.81
C SER A 142 -6.38 8.25 -10.23
N ILE A 143 -6.57 7.02 -9.75
CA ILE A 143 -5.50 6.11 -9.33
C ILE A 143 -5.36 5.03 -10.41
N ASN A 144 -4.20 4.96 -11.03
CA ASN A 144 -3.90 4.00 -12.09
C ASN A 144 -2.82 3.05 -11.59
N CYS A 145 -3.16 1.76 -11.47
CA CYS A 145 -2.26 0.71 -11.04
C CYS A 145 -1.83 -0.15 -12.22
N GLU A 146 -0.53 -0.38 -12.34
CA GLU A 146 0.05 -1.21 -13.40
C GLU A 146 0.95 -2.31 -12.81
N PRO A 147 1.00 -3.49 -13.44
CA PRO A 147 1.99 -4.53 -13.15
C PRO A 147 3.42 -4.01 -13.04
N THR A 148 4.15 -4.44 -12.02
CA THR A 148 5.62 -4.25 -11.92
C THR A 148 6.37 -5.00 -13.02
N CYS A 149 5.84 -6.15 -13.45
CA CYS A 149 6.36 -6.97 -14.53
C CYS A 149 5.21 -7.47 -15.41
N ASN A 150 5.36 -7.47 -16.74
CA ASN A 150 4.52 -8.24 -17.66
C ASN A 150 5.22 -8.34 -19.03
N PRO A 151 5.75 -9.51 -19.43
CA PRO A 151 5.75 -10.76 -18.68
C PRO A 151 6.60 -10.68 -17.40
N CYS A 152 6.26 -11.48 -16.41
CA CYS A 152 7.08 -11.67 -15.21
C CYS A 152 8.05 -12.82 -15.41
N PHE A 153 9.26 -12.66 -14.89
CA PHE A 153 10.28 -13.68 -15.01
C PHE A 153 10.13 -14.74 -13.90
N LEU A 154 10.43 -15.99 -14.23
CA LEU A 154 10.65 -17.03 -13.25
C LEU A 154 11.94 -17.80 -13.56
N PHE A 155 12.56 -18.31 -12.50
CA PHE A 155 13.76 -19.12 -12.61
C PHE A 155 13.76 -20.25 -11.58
N LEU A 156 14.54 -21.28 -11.88
CA LEU A 156 14.86 -22.33 -10.90
C LEU A 156 16.18 -21.96 -10.21
N THR A 157 16.19 -22.05 -8.88
CA THR A 157 17.42 -21.78 -8.11
C THR A 157 18.58 -22.65 -8.55
N ASN A 158 19.80 -22.12 -8.52
CA ASN A 158 21.02 -22.88 -8.76
C ASN A 158 21.23 -23.92 -7.65
N SER A 159 20.93 -23.54 -6.42
CA SER A 159 21.14 -24.37 -5.23
C SER A 159 19.87 -25.12 -4.83
N GLY A 160 20.06 -26.26 -4.16
CA GLY A 160 19.00 -26.91 -3.38
C GLY A 160 18.97 -26.37 -1.96
N TYR A 161 17.77 -26.12 -1.43
CA TYR A 161 17.55 -25.60 -0.08
C TYR A 161 16.89 -26.63 0.85
N PRO A 162 17.23 -26.60 2.15
CA PRO A 162 16.66 -27.53 3.13
C PRO A 162 15.19 -27.17 3.42
N PRO A 163 14.35 -28.16 3.78
CA PRO A 163 12.92 -27.96 3.96
C PRO A 163 12.52 -27.44 5.35
N ASN A 164 13.38 -26.68 6.04
CA ASN A 164 13.14 -26.15 7.38
C ASN A 164 13.38 -24.63 7.58
N PRO A 165 13.03 -23.73 6.64
CA PRO A 165 13.17 -22.28 6.85
C PRO A 165 12.18 -21.70 7.87
N GLY A 166 11.28 -22.51 8.43
CA GLY A 166 10.30 -22.15 9.46
C GLY A 166 8.89 -21.92 8.94
N SER A 167 8.73 -21.58 7.66
CA SER A 167 7.45 -21.49 6.95
C SER A 167 7.65 -21.42 5.43
N ALA A 168 6.58 -21.59 4.65
CA ALA A 168 6.65 -21.48 3.19
C ALA A 168 7.14 -20.09 2.73
N LYS A 169 6.69 -19.02 3.40
CA LYS A 169 7.12 -17.64 3.09
C LYS A 169 8.63 -17.43 3.20
N ASN A 170 9.28 -18.10 4.14
CA ASN A 170 10.70 -17.88 4.39
C ASN A 170 11.60 -18.43 3.27
N PHE A 171 11.09 -19.24 2.35
CA PHE A 171 11.84 -19.63 1.14
C PHE A 171 12.14 -18.45 0.21
N ASP A 172 11.38 -17.35 0.31
CA ASP A 172 11.59 -16.17 -0.55
C ASP A 172 12.98 -15.58 -0.39
N SER A 173 13.58 -15.62 0.82
CA SER A 173 14.93 -15.09 1.02
C SER A 173 15.97 -15.84 0.20
N PHE A 174 15.76 -17.15 0.00
CA PHE A 174 16.63 -17.96 -0.85
C PHE A 174 16.52 -17.55 -2.31
N CYS A 175 15.32 -17.28 -2.82
CA CYS A 175 15.14 -16.77 -4.18
C CYS A 175 15.89 -15.46 -4.43
N ASN A 176 15.88 -14.53 -3.48
CA ASN A 176 16.50 -13.22 -3.65
C ASN A 176 18.03 -13.22 -3.39
N THR A 177 18.62 -14.36 -3.02
CA THR A 177 20.06 -14.49 -2.74
C THR A 177 20.73 -15.65 -3.48
N ASP A 178 19.95 -16.44 -4.25
CA ASP A 178 20.47 -17.56 -5.03
C ASP A 178 21.34 -17.10 -6.21
N GLY A 179 22.26 -17.96 -6.64
CA GLY A 179 23.18 -17.67 -7.74
C GLY A 179 22.50 -17.43 -9.10
N ASN A 180 21.27 -17.92 -9.31
CA ASN A 180 20.48 -17.67 -10.52
C ASN A 180 19.56 -16.44 -10.42
N TYR A 181 19.58 -15.70 -9.31
CA TYR A 181 18.83 -14.45 -9.19
C TYR A 181 19.29 -13.45 -10.27
N PRO A 182 18.37 -12.86 -11.06
CA PRO A 182 18.73 -12.03 -12.23
C PRO A 182 19.32 -10.66 -11.88
N GLY A 183 19.40 -10.30 -10.60
CA GLY A 183 19.99 -9.04 -10.12
C GLY A 183 18.97 -7.93 -9.83
N THR A 184 17.77 -8.01 -10.39
CA THR A 184 16.67 -7.04 -10.16
C THR A 184 15.35 -7.75 -9.89
N GLY A 185 14.39 -7.03 -9.29
CA GLY A 185 13.07 -7.57 -8.98
C GLY A 185 13.02 -8.19 -7.58
N ILE A 186 11.82 -8.55 -7.14
CA ILE A 186 11.59 -9.29 -5.90
C ILE A 186 10.96 -10.61 -6.27
N TYR A 187 11.50 -11.71 -5.74
CA TYR A 187 11.04 -13.05 -6.06
C TYR A 187 10.46 -13.73 -4.83
N LYS A 188 9.38 -14.49 -5.05
CA LYS A 188 8.84 -15.43 -4.07
C LYS A 188 8.98 -16.87 -4.54
N ALA A 189 9.16 -17.79 -3.62
CA ALA A 189 9.23 -19.21 -3.93
C ALA A 189 7.82 -19.80 -4.08
N MET A 190 7.62 -20.61 -5.13
CA MET A 190 6.41 -21.39 -5.35
C MET A 190 6.36 -22.60 -4.39
N VAL A 191 6.17 -22.31 -3.11
CA VAL A 191 6.05 -23.28 -2.02
C VAL A 191 4.86 -22.86 -1.17
N VAL A 192 4.00 -23.78 -0.73
CA VAL A 192 2.87 -23.51 0.17
C VAL A 192 2.95 -24.37 1.43
N ASP A 193 2.27 -23.94 2.48
CA ASP A 193 2.14 -24.73 3.73
C ASP A 193 0.71 -24.80 4.26
N GLY A 194 -0.24 -24.06 3.67
CA GLY A 194 -1.62 -24.04 4.14
C GLY A 194 -1.86 -23.06 5.28
N VAL A 195 -0.85 -22.30 5.72
CA VAL A 195 -0.93 -21.36 6.86
C VAL A 195 -0.30 -20.02 6.51
N SER A 196 1.00 -19.99 6.26
CA SER A 196 1.72 -18.77 5.86
C SER A 196 1.55 -18.46 4.37
N ARG A 197 1.30 -19.48 3.56
CA ARG A 197 1.02 -19.33 2.13
C ARG A 197 0.02 -20.36 1.63
N ILE A 198 -0.99 -19.89 0.90
CA ILE A 198 -2.09 -20.69 0.34
C ILE A 198 -2.31 -20.26 -1.12
N ALA A 199 -2.31 -21.24 -2.03
CA ALA A 199 -2.64 -21.04 -3.44
C ALA A 199 -4.14 -21.12 -3.71
N SER A 200 -4.80 -22.10 -3.08
CA SER A 200 -6.21 -22.38 -3.25
C SER A 200 -6.72 -23.24 -2.10
N ILE A 201 -7.93 -22.98 -1.61
CA ILE A 201 -8.64 -23.86 -0.67
C ILE A 201 -9.34 -24.98 -1.44
N SER A 202 -10.01 -24.62 -2.53
CA SER A 202 -10.75 -25.54 -3.40
C SER A 202 -9.91 -25.95 -4.62
N PRO A 203 -10.07 -27.17 -5.16
CA PRO A 203 -9.30 -27.63 -6.33
C PRO A 203 -9.38 -26.69 -7.55
N ASN A 204 -8.24 -26.16 -8.00
CA ASN A 204 -8.06 -25.33 -9.19
C ASN A 204 -8.88 -24.02 -9.22
N VAL A 205 -9.30 -23.48 -8.06
CA VAL A 205 -10.15 -22.27 -8.01
C VAL A 205 -9.34 -20.99 -7.80
N GLY A 206 -8.36 -21.01 -6.90
CA GLY A 206 -7.63 -19.83 -6.44
C GLY A 206 -8.36 -19.06 -5.33
N ASP A 207 -9.25 -19.73 -4.58
CA ASP A 207 -9.98 -19.16 -3.45
C ASP A 207 -9.16 -19.20 -2.16
N GLY A 208 -9.36 -18.21 -1.28
CA GLY A 208 -8.71 -18.18 0.03
C GLY A 208 -7.18 -18.03 -0.02
N GLN A 209 -6.66 -17.39 -1.05
CA GLN A 209 -5.23 -17.15 -1.21
C GLN A 209 -4.63 -16.36 -0.05
N ILE A 210 -3.47 -16.80 0.42
CA ILE A 210 -2.66 -16.12 1.43
C ILE A 210 -1.25 -16.02 0.87
N ASP A 211 -0.71 -14.80 0.81
CA ASP A 211 0.64 -14.51 0.33
C ASP A 211 0.99 -15.23 -0.99
N TRP A 212 0.00 -15.30 -1.90
CA TRP A 212 0.13 -16.05 -3.14
C TRP A 212 1.14 -15.42 -4.10
N ILE A 213 1.74 -16.25 -4.94
CA ILE A 213 2.96 -15.91 -5.69
C ILE A 213 2.71 -15.55 -7.17
N PHE A 214 1.58 -15.98 -7.74
CA PHE A 214 1.24 -15.77 -9.15
C PHE A 214 0.11 -14.75 -9.23
N ALA A 215 0.34 -13.67 -9.98
CA ALA A 215 -0.63 -12.61 -10.15
C ALA A 215 -1.74 -13.00 -11.15
N PRO A 216 -2.97 -12.48 -10.98
CA PRO A 216 -4.05 -12.64 -11.95
C PRO A 216 -3.70 -12.14 -13.35
N ASN A 217 -4.12 -12.89 -14.39
CA ASN A 217 -4.00 -12.52 -15.81
C ASN A 217 -2.58 -12.08 -16.20
N ARG A 218 -1.57 -12.74 -15.66
CA ARG A 218 -0.17 -12.36 -15.80
C ARG A 218 0.55 -13.38 -16.67
N THR A 219 1.28 -12.89 -17.66
CA THR A 219 2.15 -13.73 -18.49
C THR A 219 3.46 -13.96 -17.76
N TYR A 220 3.93 -15.21 -17.76
CA TYR A 220 5.20 -15.60 -17.16
C TYR A 220 6.16 -16.16 -18.21
N SER A 221 7.44 -15.85 -18.05
CA SER A 221 8.51 -16.29 -18.95
C SER A 221 9.73 -16.79 -18.17
N GLN A 222 10.55 -17.58 -18.86
CA GLN A 222 11.89 -17.99 -18.44
C GLN A 222 12.88 -17.78 -19.59
N THR A 223 14.14 -18.17 -19.40
CA THR A 223 15.21 -17.93 -20.38
C THR A 223 14.97 -18.59 -21.75
N GLU A 224 14.26 -19.72 -21.79
CA GLU A 224 13.87 -20.39 -23.04
C GLU A 224 12.60 -19.78 -23.69
N GLY A 225 11.92 -18.83 -23.04
CA GLY A 225 10.74 -18.11 -23.57
C GLY A 225 9.51 -18.14 -22.66
N GLU A 226 8.36 -17.81 -23.24
CA GLU A 226 7.07 -17.74 -22.53
C GLU A 226 6.62 -19.13 -22.04
N ILE A 227 6.11 -19.16 -20.81
CA ILE A 227 5.60 -20.35 -20.12
C ILE A 227 4.08 -20.43 -20.27
N GLY A 228 3.41 -19.29 -20.11
CA GLY A 228 1.97 -19.16 -20.25
C GLY A 228 1.44 -17.97 -19.48
N THR A 229 0.12 -17.83 -19.49
CA THR A 229 -0.61 -16.77 -18.78
C THR A 229 -1.54 -17.39 -17.74
N THR A 230 -1.52 -16.85 -16.52
CA THR A 230 -2.41 -17.28 -15.43
C THR A 230 -3.85 -16.83 -15.69
N ASN A 231 -4.80 -17.51 -15.05
CA ASN A 231 -6.22 -17.11 -15.08
C ASN A 231 -6.48 -15.86 -14.22
N SER A 232 -7.76 -15.48 -14.08
CA SER A 232 -8.20 -14.33 -13.28
C SER A 232 -7.99 -14.47 -11.76
N THR A 233 -7.61 -15.65 -11.27
CA THR A 233 -7.24 -15.88 -9.87
C THR A 233 -5.75 -16.17 -9.70
N GLY A 234 -4.94 -16.00 -10.74
CA GLY A 234 -3.50 -16.19 -10.66
C GLY A 234 -3.06 -17.65 -10.59
N LEU A 235 -3.80 -18.58 -11.22
CA LEU A 235 -3.41 -19.98 -11.35
C LEU A 235 -3.18 -20.37 -12.82
N PHE A 236 -2.27 -21.31 -13.07
CA PHE A 236 -2.23 -22.03 -14.33
C PHE A 236 -3.15 -23.25 -14.25
N THR A 237 -4.26 -23.24 -14.99
CA THR A 237 -5.24 -24.34 -14.99
C THR A 237 -5.30 -25.10 -16.31
N THR A 238 -4.46 -24.72 -17.27
CA THR A 238 -4.31 -25.37 -18.57
C THR A 238 -2.85 -25.71 -18.80
N THR A 239 -2.57 -26.67 -19.70
CA THR A 239 -1.20 -27.05 -20.07
C THR A 239 -0.35 -25.82 -20.41
N LEU A 240 0.87 -25.80 -19.87
CA LEU A 240 1.82 -24.72 -20.13
C LEU A 240 2.32 -24.76 -21.59
N LEU A 241 2.60 -23.59 -22.15
CA LEU A 241 3.28 -23.46 -23.45
C LEU A 241 4.71 -23.98 -23.37
N ARG A 242 5.35 -23.80 -22.20
CA ARG A 242 6.70 -24.26 -21.91
C ARG A 242 6.82 -24.68 -20.46
N ARG A 243 7.70 -25.64 -20.21
CA ARG A 243 8.09 -26.09 -18.87
C ARG A 243 8.70 -24.95 -18.05
N PHE A 244 8.61 -25.04 -16.73
CA PHE A 244 9.25 -24.07 -15.84
C PHE A 244 10.78 -24.14 -15.88
N SER A 245 11.34 -25.35 -15.97
CA SER A 245 12.79 -25.56 -15.97
C SER A 245 13.19 -26.87 -16.63
N PRO A 246 14.40 -27.00 -17.21
CA PRO A 246 14.93 -28.29 -17.66
C PRO A 246 15.15 -29.29 -16.51
N ASN A 247 15.40 -28.83 -15.27
CA ASN A 247 15.54 -29.71 -14.11
C ASN A 247 14.17 -30.10 -13.54
N SER A 248 14.10 -31.29 -12.95
CA SER A 248 12.83 -31.94 -12.69
C SER A 248 12.35 -31.88 -11.24
N LYS A 249 13.05 -31.31 -10.26
CA LYS A 249 12.61 -31.45 -8.85
C LYS A 249 12.79 -30.18 -8.01
N TYR A 250 11.71 -29.72 -7.39
CA TYR A 250 11.67 -28.57 -6.47
C TYR A 250 10.55 -28.71 -5.44
N TRP A 251 10.70 -28.06 -4.29
CA TRP A 251 9.66 -28.05 -3.25
C TRP A 251 8.41 -27.31 -3.72
N THR A 252 7.22 -27.83 -3.38
CA THR A 252 5.95 -27.14 -3.68
C THR A 252 4.99 -27.09 -2.50
N GLY A 253 4.84 -28.17 -1.73
CA GLY A 253 3.76 -28.24 -0.72
C GLY A 253 2.35 -28.40 -1.31
N LEU A 254 2.23 -28.58 -2.62
CA LEU A 254 0.95 -28.60 -3.33
C LEU A 254 0.46 -30.03 -3.61
N ASN A 255 -0.85 -30.18 -3.76
CA ASN A 255 -1.47 -31.28 -4.50
C ASN A 255 -1.49 -30.94 -6.00
N SER A 256 -1.86 -31.91 -6.84
CA SER A 256 -1.94 -31.77 -8.30
C SER A 256 -2.96 -30.75 -8.82
N ASN A 257 -3.71 -30.10 -7.92
CA ASN A 257 -4.85 -29.23 -8.20
C ASN A 257 -4.75 -27.88 -7.46
N TRP A 258 -3.53 -27.42 -7.16
CA TRP A 258 -3.23 -26.17 -6.45
C TRP A 258 -3.71 -26.10 -4.98
N THR A 259 -4.34 -27.14 -4.43
CA THR A 259 -4.60 -27.16 -2.98
C THR A 259 -3.33 -27.52 -2.22
N THR A 260 -3.26 -27.18 -0.93
CA THR A 260 -2.10 -27.53 -0.09
C THR A 260 -2.14 -29.01 0.28
N ASN A 261 -1.00 -29.70 0.16
CA ASN A 261 -0.80 -31.04 0.71
C ASN A 261 -0.34 -30.96 2.17
N SER A 262 -1.26 -30.71 3.09
CA SER A 262 -0.94 -30.44 4.51
C SER A 262 -0.18 -31.56 5.24
N GLY A 263 -0.23 -32.80 4.73
CA GLY A 263 0.53 -33.92 5.28
C GLY A 263 1.98 -34.02 4.79
N ASN A 264 2.34 -33.33 3.72
CA ASN A 264 3.64 -33.47 3.04
C ASN A 264 4.32 -32.10 2.84
N THR A 265 4.40 -31.31 3.90
CA THR A 265 5.08 -29.99 3.92
C THR A 265 6.23 -29.95 4.92
N CYS A 266 6.82 -31.09 5.30
CA CYS A 266 7.92 -31.10 6.28
C CYS A 266 7.58 -30.36 7.59
N ASP A 267 6.40 -30.65 8.14
CA ASP A 267 5.80 -29.94 9.28
C ASP A 267 5.72 -28.42 9.09
N LEU A 268 5.01 -27.98 8.05
CA LEU A 268 4.92 -26.55 7.68
C LEU A 268 6.29 -25.91 7.42
N TRP A 269 7.22 -26.69 6.86
CA TRP A 269 8.59 -26.33 6.55
C TRP A 269 9.40 -25.93 7.77
N ARG A 270 9.19 -26.62 8.89
CA ARG A 270 9.90 -26.42 10.16
C ARG A 270 10.86 -27.56 10.48
N ASP A 271 10.72 -28.70 9.80
CA ASP A 271 11.46 -29.92 10.09
C ASP A 271 12.28 -30.40 8.90
N ASN A 272 13.49 -30.90 9.16
CA ASN A 272 14.37 -31.52 8.16
C ASN A 272 14.83 -32.92 8.58
N SER A 273 14.04 -33.59 9.43
CA SER A 273 14.23 -34.98 9.83
C SER A 273 13.56 -35.94 8.84
N GLY A 274 13.80 -37.24 9.00
CA GLY A 274 13.13 -38.27 8.21
C GLY A 274 11.72 -38.63 8.69
N SER A 275 11.19 -37.95 9.70
CA SER A 275 9.88 -38.24 10.31
C SER A 275 8.72 -37.68 9.48
N PHE A 276 9.01 -36.69 8.65
CA PHE A 276 8.05 -36.03 7.77
C PHE A 276 8.50 -36.19 6.32
N SER A 277 7.56 -36.01 5.41
CA SER A 277 7.83 -35.95 3.98
C SER A 277 7.45 -34.59 3.40
N GLY A 278 8.08 -34.24 2.29
CA GLY A 278 7.79 -33.04 1.50
C GLY A 278 7.34 -33.44 0.11
N ILE A 279 6.32 -32.76 -0.44
CA ILE A 279 5.86 -32.93 -1.82
C ILE A 279 6.64 -32.00 -2.78
N MET A 280 6.88 -32.47 -4.01
CA MET A 280 7.71 -31.80 -5.01
C MET A 280 7.04 -31.75 -6.37
N GLY A 281 7.31 -30.66 -7.08
CA GLY A 281 6.89 -30.44 -8.46
C GLY A 281 7.91 -30.98 -9.46
N GLN A 282 7.44 -31.20 -10.68
CA GLN A 282 8.23 -31.64 -11.81
C GLN A 282 8.45 -30.52 -12.82
N GLY A 283 9.64 -29.89 -12.78
CA GLY A 283 9.92 -28.67 -13.56
C GLY A 283 10.01 -28.84 -15.06
N ASN A 284 10.35 -30.04 -15.52
CA ASN A 284 10.52 -30.35 -16.94
C ASN A 284 9.22 -30.79 -17.64
N SER A 285 8.09 -30.78 -16.94
CA SER A 285 6.76 -31.05 -17.49
C SER A 285 6.04 -29.75 -17.86
N THR A 286 5.04 -29.86 -18.73
CA THR A 286 4.07 -28.80 -19.05
C THR A 286 2.68 -29.07 -18.46
N SER A 287 2.48 -30.24 -17.83
CA SER A 287 1.24 -30.60 -17.15
C SER A 287 1.14 -29.92 -15.80
N ILE A 288 -0.03 -29.36 -15.48
CA ILE A 288 -0.28 -28.68 -14.21
C ILE A 288 -0.17 -29.63 -13.01
N ALA A 289 -0.64 -30.87 -13.15
CA ALA A 289 -0.52 -31.88 -12.11
C ALA A 289 0.95 -32.17 -11.78
N ASP A 290 1.81 -32.19 -12.79
CA ASP A 290 3.22 -32.53 -12.65
C ASP A 290 4.01 -31.37 -12.03
N ILE A 291 3.82 -30.13 -12.50
CA ILE A 291 4.53 -28.97 -11.94
C ILE A 291 4.13 -28.70 -10.49
N THR A 292 2.92 -29.08 -10.06
CA THR A 292 2.47 -28.88 -8.68
C THR A 292 2.84 -30.06 -7.77
N ALA A 293 2.68 -31.30 -8.24
CA ALA A 293 2.87 -32.52 -7.43
C ALA A 293 3.28 -33.75 -8.28
N GLY A 294 4.25 -33.59 -9.18
CA GLY A 294 4.67 -34.65 -10.11
C GLY A 294 5.52 -35.76 -9.50
N TRP A 295 6.01 -35.59 -8.28
CA TRP A 295 6.81 -36.59 -7.57
C TRP A 295 6.09 -37.12 -6.33
N THR A 296 6.36 -38.38 -5.99
CA THR A 296 6.00 -38.93 -4.68
C THR A 296 6.74 -38.19 -3.58
N PRO A 297 6.09 -37.89 -2.43
CA PRO A 297 6.76 -37.25 -1.30
C PRO A 297 8.01 -38.01 -0.83
N ASP A 298 9.10 -37.28 -0.62
CA ASP A 298 10.34 -37.81 -0.05
C ASP A 298 10.47 -37.40 1.41
N PRO A 299 11.08 -38.24 2.28
CA PRO A 299 11.46 -37.82 3.61
C PRO A 299 12.33 -36.55 3.59
N CYS A 300 12.04 -35.62 4.49
CA CYS A 300 12.60 -34.25 4.48
C CYS A 300 14.10 -34.18 4.77
N ASN A 301 14.72 -35.27 5.21
CA ASN A 301 16.16 -35.39 5.41
C ASN A 301 16.93 -35.97 4.20
N LEU A 302 16.25 -36.45 3.15
CA LEU A 302 16.92 -37.15 2.06
C LEU A 302 17.76 -36.23 1.19
N SER A 303 17.21 -35.10 0.75
CA SER A 303 17.93 -34.15 -0.09
C SER A 303 17.27 -32.79 -0.10
N ASN A 304 18.13 -31.76 -0.15
CA ASN A 304 17.69 -30.40 -0.43
C ASN A 304 17.18 -30.33 -1.87
N GLN A 305 16.09 -29.60 -2.08
CA GLN A 305 15.48 -29.42 -3.41
C GLN A 305 15.59 -27.98 -3.86
N GLN A 306 15.61 -27.78 -5.17
CA GLN A 306 15.58 -26.45 -5.76
C GLN A 306 14.22 -25.77 -5.52
N LEU A 307 14.11 -24.51 -5.89
CA LEU A 307 12.90 -23.71 -5.77
C LEU A 307 12.57 -23.06 -7.11
N ILE A 308 11.29 -22.98 -7.44
CA ILE A 308 10.81 -22.10 -8.50
C ILE A 308 10.59 -20.72 -7.89
N CYS A 309 11.35 -19.74 -8.36
CA CYS A 309 11.30 -18.36 -7.92
C CYS A 309 10.56 -17.52 -8.94
N VAL A 310 9.53 -16.81 -8.48
CA VAL A 310 8.57 -16.08 -9.31
C VAL A 310 8.63 -14.60 -9.00
N GLU A 311 8.88 -13.77 -10.02
CA GLU A 311 8.90 -12.31 -9.89
C GLU A 311 7.53 -11.76 -9.45
N GLN A 312 7.55 -10.71 -8.61
CA GLN A 312 6.37 -10.10 -8.01
C GLN A 312 5.96 -8.79 -8.70
#